data_AF-A0A3C0RA25-F1
#
_entry.id   AF-A0A3C0RA25-F1
#
_cell.length_a   1.000
_cell.length_b   1.000
_cell.length_c   1.000
_cell.angle_alpha   90.00
_cell.angle_beta   90.00
_cell.angle_gamma   90.00
#
_symmetry.space_group_name_H-M   'P 1'
#
loop_
_entity.id
_entity.type
_entity.pdbx_description
1 polymer ?
#
loop_
_entity_poly.entity_id
_entity_poly.type
_entity_poly.pdbx_seq_one_letter_code
_entity_poly.pdbx_strand_id
1 'polypeptide(L)'
;LAKAQMKGACGLMTFVLKANSWQEIERFCEGLRHILMAVSWGGHESLIIPKLAGMEREAFNPANPEHRMIRFYAGLEEADYLIQDLERGFSAMNHLS
;
A
#
# COMPACT_ATOMS: atom_id res chain seq x y z
N LEU A 1 0.79 -7.74 24.02
CA LEU A 1 0.06 -6.47 24.23
C LEU A 1 -1.28 -6.46 23.50
N ALA A 2 -1.31 -6.45 22.15
CA ALA A 2 -2.57 -6.37 21.37
C ALA A 2 -3.63 -7.42 21.75
N LYS A 3 -3.28 -8.71 21.83
CA LYS A 3 -4.21 -9.78 22.23
C LYS A 3 -4.82 -9.61 23.64
N ALA A 4 -4.15 -8.89 24.53
CA ALA A 4 -4.61 -8.66 25.90
C ALA A 4 -5.50 -7.42 26.04
N GLN A 5 -5.41 -6.48 25.09
CA GLN A 5 -6.06 -5.16 25.16
C GLN A 5 -7.08 -4.91 24.04
N MET A 6 -7.15 -5.77 23.02
CA MET A 6 -8.00 -5.61 21.85
C MET A 6 -8.85 -6.87 21.63
N LYS A 7 -10.08 -6.69 21.13
CA LYS A 7 -11.00 -7.79 20.79
C LYS A 7 -10.72 -8.43 19.43
N GLY A 8 -9.90 -7.78 18.60
CA GLY A 8 -9.55 -8.20 17.25
C GLY A 8 -8.61 -7.19 16.59
N ALA A 9 -8.09 -7.52 15.42
CA ALA A 9 -7.35 -6.59 14.57
C ALA A 9 -8.32 -5.89 13.60
N CYS A 10 -8.05 -4.64 13.28
CA CYS A 10 -8.70 -3.95 12.16
C CYS A 10 -7.94 -4.23 10.85
N GLY A 11 -8.53 -3.85 9.71
CA GLY A 11 -7.89 -3.99 8.39
C GLY A 11 -6.69 -3.08 8.14
N LEU A 12 -6.30 -2.24 9.11
CA LEU A 12 -5.21 -1.28 8.95
C LEU A 12 -3.85 -1.96 9.14
N MET A 13 -2.99 -1.86 8.13
CA MET A 13 -1.63 -2.36 8.16
C MET A 13 -0.67 -1.45 7.40
N THR A 14 0.62 -1.65 7.63
CA THR A 14 1.68 -0.99 6.87
C THR A 14 2.68 -2.03 6.41
N PHE A 15 3.07 -1.96 5.15
CA PHE A 15 4.12 -2.81 4.58
C PHE A 15 5.12 -1.98 3.81
N VAL A 16 6.30 -2.55 3.56
CA VAL A 16 7.39 -1.91 2.84
C VAL A 16 7.53 -2.57 1.48
N LEU A 17 7.44 -1.79 0.40
CA LEU A 17 7.70 -2.29 -0.94
C LEU A 17 9.20 -2.56 -1.15
N LYS A 18 9.50 -3.61 -1.92
CA LYS A 18 10.85 -3.89 -2.43
C LYS A 18 11.14 -3.03 -3.66
N ALA A 19 10.90 -1.73 -3.54
CA ALA A 19 11.09 -0.76 -4.61
C ALA A 19 12.50 -0.17 -4.58
N ASN A 20 13.15 -0.04 -5.74
CA ASN A 20 14.46 0.62 -5.88
C ASN A 20 14.35 2.08 -6.31
N SER A 21 13.16 2.50 -6.73
CA SER A 21 12.88 3.84 -7.24
C SER A 21 11.49 4.33 -6.81
N TRP A 22 11.27 5.64 -6.77
CA TRP A 22 9.94 6.19 -6.46
C TRP A 22 8.93 5.84 -7.56
N GLN A 23 9.40 5.70 -8.81
CA GLN A 23 8.59 5.30 -9.96
C GLN A 23 8.02 3.88 -9.81
N GLU A 24 8.73 2.96 -9.15
CA GLU A 24 8.19 1.62 -8.86
C GLU A 24 7.02 1.68 -7.87
N ILE A 25 7.07 2.57 -6.89
CA ILE A 25 5.97 2.79 -5.95
C ILE A 25 4.76 3.41 -6.68
N GLU A 26 5.01 4.40 -7.54
CA GLU A 26 3.98 5.02 -8.38
C GLU A 26 3.31 3.98 -9.28
N ARG A 27 4.09 3.15 -9.99
CA ARG A 27 3.57 2.04 -10.81
C ARG A 27 2.78 1.01 -10.02
N PHE A 28 3.22 0.67 -8.81
CA PHE A 28 2.46 -0.21 -7.93
C PHE A 28 1.07 0.37 -7.65
N CYS A 29 1.00 1.65 -7.29
CA CYS A 29 -0.24 2.34 -6.99
C CYS A 29 -1.14 2.51 -8.23
N GLU A 30 -0.58 2.87 -9.39
CA GLU A 30 -1.31 3.00 -10.66
C GLU A 30 -1.79 1.65 -11.21
N GLY A 31 -1.14 0.55 -10.85
CA GLY A 31 -1.55 -0.80 -11.21
C GLY A 31 -2.80 -1.29 -10.48
N LEU A 32 -3.18 -0.65 -9.38
CA LEU A 32 -4.38 -1.00 -8.62
C LEU A 32 -5.64 -0.58 -9.39
N ARG A 33 -6.74 -1.33 -9.28
CA ARG A 33 -8.04 -0.93 -9.87
C ARG A 33 -9.21 -0.89 -8.89
N HIS A 34 -9.08 -1.54 -7.74
CA HIS A 34 -10.18 -1.70 -6.79
C HIS A 34 -9.87 -1.03 -5.46
N ILE A 35 -8.64 -1.18 -4.98
CA ILE A 35 -8.09 -0.47 -3.85
C ILE A 35 -7.84 0.98 -4.27
N LEU A 36 -8.54 1.92 -3.62
CA LEU A 36 -8.49 3.33 -3.98
C LEU A 36 -7.35 4.05 -3.26
N MET A 37 -6.73 5.00 -3.95
CA MET A 37 -5.81 5.94 -3.30
C MET A 37 -6.59 7.07 -2.62
N ALA A 38 -6.64 7.05 -1.29
CA ALA A 38 -7.27 8.11 -0.50
C ALA A 38 -6.64 8.28 0.89
N VAL A 39 -6.75 9.49 1.44
CA VAL A 39 -6.15 9.85 2.75
C VAL A 39 -6.95 9.38 3.98
N SER A 40 -8.21 8.98 3.78
CA SER A 40 -9.14 8.53 4.85
C SER A 40 -8.92 7.05 5.24
N TRP A 41 -9.71 6.56 6.19
CA TRP A 41 -9.83 5.13 6.56
C TRP A 41 -11.13 4.87 7.33
N GLY A 42 -11.60 3.61 7.38
CA GLY A 42 -12.76 3.20 8.18
C GLY A 42 -14.10 3.08 7.44
N GLY A 43 -14.10 3.21 6.11
CA GLY A 43 -15.25 2.90 5.25
C GLY A 43 -15.35 1.41 4.91
N HIS A 44 -16.31 1.05 4.05
CA HIS A 44 -16.40 -0.31 3.50
C HIS A 44 -15.37 -0.57 2.40
N GLU A 45 -14.72 0.47 1.88
CA GLU A 45 -13.80 0.42 0.75
C GLU A 45 -12.36 0.23 1.21
N SER A 46 -11.61 -0.57 0.47
CA SER A 46 -10.19 -0.75 0.65
C SER A 46 -9.40 0.47 0.16
N LEU A 47 -8.51 0.98 1.00
CA LEU A 47 -7.76 2.21 0.75
C LEU A 47 -6.26 2.01 0.89
N ILE A 48 -5.49 2.75 0.10
CA ILE A 48 -4.03 2.73 0.15
C ILE A 48 -3.44 4.13 0.06
N ILE A 49 -2.32 4.36 0.75
CA ILE A 49 -1.54 5.58 0.58
C ILE A 49 -0.05 5.29 0.75
N PRO A 50 0.80 5.60 -0.25
CA PRO A 50 2.24 5.52 -0.09
C PRO A 50 2.75 6.68 0.75
N LYS A 51 3.79 6.47 1.57
CA LYS A 51 4.52 7.56 2.23
C LYS A 51 5.04 8.58 1.22
N LEU A 52 5.35 8.11 0.00
CA LEU A 52 5.76 8.91 -1.15
C LEU A 52 4.81 10.09 -1.44
N ALA A 53 3.49 9.92 -1.23
CA ALA A 53 2.51 10.98 -1.51
C ALA A 53 2.66 12.24 -0.63
N GLY A 54 3.40 12.15 0.48
CA GLY A 54 3.65 13.26 1.40
C GLY A 54 5.10 13.74 1.43
N MET A 55 5.91 13.41 0.41
CA MET A 55 7.31 13.82 0.32
C MET A 55 7.71 14.24 -1.09
N GLU A 56 8.74 15.08 -1.19
CA GLU A 56 9.34 15.45 -2.48
C GLU A 56 10.04 14.25 -3.13
N ARG A 57 9.94 14.15 -4.46
CA ARG A 57 10.51 13.01 -5.22
C ARG A 57 12.04 12.95 -5.11
N GLU A 58 12.69 14.10 -5.05
CA GLU A 58 14.15 14.26 -4.93
C GLU A 58 14.67 13.82 -3.55
N ALA A 59 13.80 13.81 -2.54
CA ALA A 59 14.13 13.32 -1.20
C ALA A 59 14.00 11.80 -1.07
N PHE A 60 13.55 11.11 -2.12
CA PHE A 60 13.41 9.65 -2.11
C PHE A 60 14.76 8.96 -1.90
N ASN A 61 14.76 7.92 -1.06
CA ASN A 61 15.95 7.15 -0.72
C ASN A 61 15.56 5.67 -0.62
N PRO A 62 15.97 4.82 -1.58
CA PRO A 62 15.66 3.39 -1.55
C PRO A 62 16.42 2.62 -0.46
N ALA A 63 17.35 3.24 0.26
CA ALA A 63 17.91 2.64 1.48
C ALA A 63 17.02 2.89 2.71
N ASN A 64 16.17 3.93 2.71
CA ASN A 64 15.27 4.20 3.83
C ASN A 64 13.94 3.42 3.66
N PRO A 65 13.63 2.44 4.52
CA PRO A 65 12.38 1.68 4.44
C PRO A 65 11.13 2.55 4.57
N GLU A 66 11.20 3.65 5.32
CA GLU A 66 10.06 4.57 5.50
C GLU A 66 9.60 5.18 4.18
N HIS A 67 10.53 5.49 3.27
CA HIS A 67 10.23 6.09 1.97
C HIS A 67 9.48 5.10 1.05
N ARG A 68 9.48 3.80 1.40
CA ARG A 68 8.80 2.72 0.67
C ARG A 68 7.62 2.13 1.42
N MET A 69 7.21 2.77 2.52
CA MET A 69 6.05 2.34 3.28
C MET A 69 4.76 2.64 2.54
N ILE A 70 3.87 1.66 2.58
CA ILE A 70 2.51 1.74 2.12
C ILE A 70 1.59 1.51 3.31
N ARG A 71 0.70 2.45 3.58
CA ARG A 71 -0.41 2.24 4.51
C ARG A 71 -1.58 1.67 3.72
N PHE A 72 -2.09 0.53 4.16
CA PHE A 72 -3.21 -0.16 3.55
C PHE A 72 -4.30 -0.39 4.59
N TYR A 73 -5.53 -0.11 4.21
CA TYR A 73 -6.72 -0.44 4.97
C TYR A 73 -7.55 -1.42 4.14
N ALA A 74 -7.64 -2.66 4.62
CA ALA A 74 -8.55 -3.65 4.05
C ALA A 74 -9.99 -3.33 4.48
N GLY A 75 -10.84 -3.07 3.48
CA GLY A 75 -12.27 -2.85 3.61
C GLY A 75 -13.04 -4.17 3.80
N LEU A 76 -14.26 -4.21 3.27
CA LEU A 76 -15.17 -5.34 3.40
C LEU A 76 -15.33 -6.14 2.08
N GLU A 77 -14.47 -5.88 1.10
CA GLU A 77 -14.42 -6.69 -0.13
C GLU A 77 -13.93 -8.11 0.13
N GLU A 78 -14.23 -9.03 -0.79
CA GLU A 78 -13.75 -10.41 -0.72
C GLU A 78 -12.22 -10.48 -0.72
N ALA A 79 -11.65 -11.36 0.10
CA ALA A 79 -10.19 -11.44 0.27
C ALA A 79 -9.46 -11.70 -1.06
N ASP A 80 -9.97 -12.63 -1.87
CA ASP A 80 -9.38 -12.97 -3.18
C ASP A 80 -9.38 -11.77 -4.13
N TYR A 81 -10.38 -10.89 -4.03
CA TYR A 81 -10.48 -9.69 -4.84
C TYR A 81 -9.38 -8.68 -4.50
N LEU A 82 -9.11 -8.49 -3.20
CA LEU A 82 -8.04 -7.62 -2.73
C LEU A 82 -6.66 -8.20 -3.05
N ILE A 83 -6.50 -9.52 -2.91
CA ILE A 83 -5.25 -10.21 -3.24
C ILE A 83 -4.94 -10.05 -4.74
N GLN A 84 -5.90 -10.30 -5.62
CA GLN A 84 -5.71 -10.13 -7.07
C GLN A 84 -5.37 -8.69 -7.46
N ASP A 85 -5.93 -7.71 -6.77
CA ASP A 85 -5.59 -6.30 -7.02
C ASP A 85 -4.15 -5.97 -6.58
N LEU A 86 -3.75 -6.43 -5.40
CA LEU A 86 -2.37 -6.27 -4.93
C LEU A 86 -1.37 -6.99 -5.85
N GLU A 87 -1.67 -8.20 -6.31
CA GLU A 87 -0.86 -8.95 -7.28
C GLU A 87 -0.65 -8.18 -8.59
N ARG A 88 -1.70 -7.50 -9.08
CA ARG A 88 -1.60 -6.63 -10.25
C ARG A 88 -0.68 -5.45 -9.98
N GLY A 89 -0.82 -4.79 -8.82
CA GLY A 89 0.09 -3.72 -8.40
C GLY A 89 1.55 -4.18 -8.34
N PHE A 90 1.81 -5.34 -7.72
CA PHE A 90 3.16 -5.92 -7.65
C PHE A 90 3.72 -6.27 -9.03
N SER A 91 2.88 -6.79 -9.93
CA SER A 91 3.28 -7.12 -11.30
C SER A 91 3.66 -5.88 -12.10
N ALA A 92 2.97 -4.76 -11.88
CA ALA A 92 3.27 -3.48 -12.53
C ALA A 92 4.65 -2.92 -12.17
N MET A 93 5.22 -3.30 -11.02
CA MET A 93 6.59 -2.91 -10.63
C MET A 93 7.66 -3.56 -11.51
N ASN A 94 7.43 -4.80 -11.98
CA ASN A 94 8.42 -5.64 -12.66
C ASN A 94 8.55 -5.39 -14.17
N HIS A 95 7.75 -4.48 -14.75
CA HIS A 95 7.63 -4.35 -16.21
C HIS A 95 8.73 -3.53 -16.90
N LEU A 96 9.84 -3.21 -16.24
CA LEU A 96 11.02 -2.61 -16.86
C LEU A 96 12.30 -3.24 -16.30
N SER A 97 12.83 -4.22 -17.03
CA SER A 97 14.24 -4.64 -17.02
C SER A 97 14.95 -4.05 -18.23
#